data_AF-S7XF22-F1
#
_entry.id   AF-S7XF22-F1
#
_cell.length_a   1.000
_cell.length_b   1.000
_cell.length_c   1.000
_cell.angle_alpha   90.00
_cell.angle_beta   90.00
_cell.angle_gamma   90.00
#
_symmetry.space_group_name_H-M   'P 1'
#
loop_
_entity.id
_entity.type
_entity.pdbx_description
1 polymer ?
#
loop_
_entity_poly.entity_id
_entity_poly.type
_entity_poly.pdbx_seq_one_letter_code
_entity_poly.pdbx_strand_id
1 'polypeptide(L)' 'MGGTIFLGNYLGQWLDTKFSTDYLETTITLLSIFVSMYLVISQVLKMSKEDD' A
#
# COMPACT_ATOMS: atom_id res chain seq x y z
N MET A 1 6.65 -4.98 2.39
CA MET A 1 6.69 -3.54 2.77
C MET A 1 6.91 -2.62 1.58
N GLY A 2 8.07 -2.65 0.90
CA GLY A 2 8.34 -1.75 -0.22
C GLY A 2 7.48 -2.04 -1.46
N GLY A 3 7.25 -3.32 -1.77
CA GLY A 3 6.46 -3.72 -2.95
C GLY A 3 5.01 -3.23 -2.94
N THR A 4 4.35 -3.23 -1.78
CA THR A 4 2.99 -2.70 -1.62
C THR A 4 2.95 -1.19 -1.87
N ILE A 5 3.91 -0.44 -1.32
CA ILE A 5 3.99 1.01 -1.51
C ILE A 5 4.26 1.36 -2.98
N PHE A 6 5.18 0.62 -3.63
CA PHE A 6 5.47 0.78 -5.06
C PHE A 6 4.25 0.52 -5.94
N LEU A 7 3.50 -0.56 -5.67
CA LEU A 7 2.23 -0.86 -6.34
C LEU A 7 1.22 0.27 -6.15
N GLY A 8 1.12 0.82 -4.94
CA GLY A 8 0.27 1.96 -4.65
C GLY A 8 0.65 3.21 -5.44
N ASN A 9 1.94 3.54 -5.51
CA ASN A 9 2.42 4.69 -6.28
C ASN A 9 2.16 4.53 -7.79
N TYR A 10 2.45 3.35 -8.35
CA TYR A 10 2.18 3.04 -9.75
C TYR A 10 0.69 3.11 -10.09
N LEU A 11 -0.16 2.57 -9.20
CA LEU A 11 -1.62 2.60 -9.36
C LEU A 11 -2.16 4.03 -9.22
N GLY A 12 -1.54 4.83 -8.35
CA GLY A 12 -1.79 6.25 -8.19
C GLY A 12 -1.52 7.06 -9.45
N GLN A 13 -0.32 6.91 -10.06
CA GLN A 13 0.03 7.56 -11.33
C GLN A 13 -0.88 7.15 -12.48
N TRP A 14 -1.24 5.86 -12.54
CA TRP A 14 -2.16 5.38 -13.56
C TRP A 14 -3.55 6.02 -13.44
N LEU A 15 -4.01 6.22 -12.20
CA LEU A 15 -5.28 6.88 -11.91
C LEU A 15 -5.21 8.38 -12.23
N ASP A 16 -4.16 9.08 -11.82
CA ASP A 16 -3.95 10.50 -12.14
C ASP A 16 -3.90 10.73 -13.65
N THR A 17 -3.21 9.85 -14.40
CA THR A 17 -3.18 9.90 -15.88
C THR A 17 -4.57 9.69 -16.51
N LYS A 18 -5.40 8.83 -15.92
CA LYS A 18 -6.72 8.50 -16.46
C LYS A 18 -7.80 9.53 -16.14
N PHE A 19 -7.68 10.18 -14.99
CA PHE A 19 -8.63 11.17 -14.50
C PHE A 19 -8.10 12.61 -14.60
N SER A 20 -6.94 12.82 -15.24
CA SER A 20 -6.23 14.12 -15.37
C SER A 20 -6.20 14.90 -14.05
N THR A 21 -5.93 14.17 -12.97
CA THR A 21 -5.84 14.69 -11.61
C THR A 21 -4.39 14.60 -11.15
N ASP A 22 -4.00 15.38 -10.14
CA ASP A 22 -2.63 15.39 -9.60
C ASP A 22 -2.58 14.97 -8.11
N TYR A 23 -3.73 14.65 -7.52
CA TYR A 23 -3.83 14.33 -6.09
C TYR A 23 -4.08 12.85 -5.81
N LEU A 24 -4.42 12.04 -6.83
CA LEU A 24 -4.72 10.63 -6.63
C LEU A 24 -3.44 9.83 -6.39
N GLU A 25 -2.32 10.21 -7.03
CA GLU A 25 -1.02 9.59 -6.75
C GLU A 25 -0.66 9.70 -5.27
N THR A 26 -0.71 10.91 -4.72
CA THR A 26 -0.38 11.15 -3.31
C THR A 26 -1.36 10.43 -2.38
N THR A 27 -2.66 10.48 -2.69
CA THR A 27 -3.71 9.84 -1.86
C THR A 27 -3.57 8.32 -1.83
N ILE A 28 -3.41 7.69 -3.00
CA ILE A 28 -3.28 6.23 -3.13
C ILE A 28 -1.95 5.75 -2.55
N THR A 29 -0.86 6.51 -2.75
CA THR A 29 0.44 6.18 -2.15
C THR A 29 0.35 6.20 -0.62
N LEU A 30 -0.27 7.22 -0.04
CA LEU A 30 -0.46 7.33 1.41
C LEU A 30 -1.32 6.18 1.94
N LEU A 31 -2.40 5.83 1.25
CA LEU A 31 -3.25 4.68 1.59
C LEU A 31 -2.48 3.37 1.52
N SER A 32 -1.60 3.20 0.53
CA SER A 32 -0.75 2.02 0.40
C SER A 32 0.28 1.89 1.52
N ILE A 33 0.78 3.00 2.07
CA ILE A 33 1.63 2.98 3.27
C ILE A 33 0.86 2.41 4.46
N PHE A 34 -0.38 2.85 4.71
CA PHE A 34 -1.23 2.31 5.77
C PHE A 34 -1.50 0.80 5.59
N VAL A 35 -1.84 0.39 4.36
CA VAL A 35 -2.05 -1.03 4.04
C VAL A 35 -0.78 -1.85 4.24
N SER A 36 0.37 -1.32 3.82
CA SER A 36 1.67 -1.97 3.99
C SER A 36 1.99 -2.18 5.47
N MET A 37 1.75 -1.18 6.31
CA MET A 37 1.95 -1.28 7.76
C MET A 37 0.99 -2.29 8.41
N TYR A 38 -0.28 -2.30 8.00
CA TYR A 38 -1.24 -3.30 8.46
C TYR A 38 -0.82 -4.73 8.07
N LEU A 39 -0.37 -4.94 6.83
CA LEU A 39 0.07 -6.24 6.35
C LEU A 39 1.31 -6.76 7.10
N VAL A 40 2.21 -5.87 7.52
CA VAL A 40 3.35 -6.24 8.35
C VAL A 40 2.87 -6.73 9.71
N ILE A 41 1.99 -5.97 10.36
CA ILE A 41 1.43 -6.33 11.66
C ILE A 41 0.70 -7.68 11.58
N SER A 42 -0.11 -7.87 10.54
CA SER A 42 -0.84 -9.13 10.30
C SER A 42 0.10 -10.31 10.03
N GLN A 43 1.18 -10.11 9.26
CA GLN A 43 2.17 -11.15 9.01
C GLN A 43 2.88 -11.57 10.30
N VAL A 44 3.30 -10.62 11.13
CA VAL A 44 3.95 -10.91 12.41
C VAL A 44 2.99 -11.64 13.35
N LEU A 45 1.75 -11.18 13.47
CA LEU A 45 0.72 -11.85 14.30
C LEU A 45 0.40 -13.27 13.82
N LYS A 46 0.41 -13.52 12.51
CA LYS A 46 0.21 -14.87 11.96
C LYS A 46 1.40 -15.79 12.25
N MET A 47 2.62 -15.32 12.02
CA MET A 47 3.83 -16.08 12.38
C MET A 47 3.82 -16.47 13.86
N SER A 48 3.46 -15.55 14.77
CA SER A 48 3.40 -15.85 16.20
C SER A 48 2.32 -16.87 16.61
N LYS A 49 1.29 -17.10 15.78
CA LYS A 49 0.24 -18.09 16.08
C LYS A 49 0.51 -19.47 15.51
N GLU A 50 1.49 -19.60 14.62
CA GLU A 50 1.82 -20.87 13.95
C GLU A 50 3.00 -21.58 14.66
N ASP A 51 3.63 -20.90 15.62
CA ASP A 51 4.69 -21.40 16.50
C ASP A 51 4.18 -21.97 17.85
N ASP A 52 2.86 -21.92 18.13
CA ASP A 52 2.15 -22.54 19.27
C ASP A 52 1.28 -23.72 18.80
#